data_AF-A0A7C0UHJ0-F1
#
_entry.id   AF-A0A7C0UHJ0-F1
#
_cell.length_a   1.000
_cell.length_b   1.000
_cell.length_c   1.000
_cell.angle_alpha   90.00
_cell.angle_beta   90.00
_cell.angle_gamma   90.00
#
_symmetry.space_group_name_H-M   'P 1'
#
loop_
_entity.id
_entity.type
_entity.pdbx_description
1 polymer ?
#
loop_
_entity_poly.entity_id
_entity_poly.type
_entity_poly.pdbx_seq_one_letter_code
_entity_poly.pdbx_strand_id
1 'polypeptide(L)'
;ILEKEARLTTEEIRVIKSHTFHTYRILEHISALDIINAWGSFHHERIDGAGYPFHHEGRDLSLGSRIMAVADVFTAITEDRPYRKGMSKDKATAVLRQMADDMALDSSIVSLLFHNFDEINSFRETAQKASVKEYHRFLQQAS
;
A
#
# COMPACT_ATOMS: atom_id res chain seq x y z
N ILE A 1 12.56 -6.99 11.05
CA ILE A 1 12.52 -6.10 9.86
C ILE A 1 11.42 -5.05 10.00
N LEU A 2 10.18 -5.46 10.29
CA LEU A 2 9.02 -4.54 10.38
C LEU A 2 9.16 -3.46 11.47
N GLU A 3 9.76 -3.79 12.62
CA GLU A 3 9.93 -2.86 13.75
C GLU A 3 11.28 -2.12 13.77
N LYS A 4 12.02 -2.12 12.64
CA LYS A 4 13.36 -1.52 12.60
C LYS A 4 13.28 0.02 12.55
N GLU A 5 13.84 0.69 13.55
CA GLU A 5 13.94 2.17 13.61
C GLU A 5 15.10 2.75 12.78
N ALA A 6 15.43 2.12 11.66
CA ALA A 6 16.50 2.56 10.76
C ALA A 6 16.15 2.22 9.32
N ARG A 7 16.86 2.83 8.36
CA ARG A 7 16.69 2.49 6.95
C ARG A 7 16.97 1.00 6.73
N LEU A 8 16.13 0.39 5.90
CA LEU A 8 16.30 -0.99 5.49
C LEU A 8 17.46 -1.11 4.51
N THR A 9 18.22 -2.18 4.65
CA THR A 9 19.22 -2.61 3.68
C THR A 9 18.54 -3.15 2.42
N THR A 10 19.27 -3.24 1.32
CA THR A 10 18.75 -3.81 0.06
C THR A 10 18.22 -5.24 0.26
N GLU A 11 18.87 -6.04 1.10
CA GLU A 11 18.43 -7.41 1.38
C GLU A 11 17.14 -7.44 2.22
N GLU A 12 17.03 -6.59 3.24
CA GLU A 12 15.79 -6.45 4.01
C GLU A 12 14.63 -5.96 3.13
N ILE A 13 14.90 -5.06 2.18
CA ILE A 13 13.89 -4.63 1.20
C ILE A 13 13.42 -5.82 0.36
N ARG A 14 14.31 -6.68 -0.12
CA ARG A 14 13.93 -7.89 -0.88
C ARG A 14 13.03 -8.82 -0.05
N VAL A 15 13.37 -9.02 1.22
CA VAL A 15 12.55 -9.83 2.14
C VAL A 15 11.18 -9.19 2.37
N ILE A 16 11.08 -7.87 2.52
CA ILE A 16 9.76 -7.22 2.61
C ILE A 16 8.99 -7.41 1.31
N LYS A 17 9.63 -7.21 0.15
CA LYS A 17 8.95 -7.34 -1.14
C LYS A 17 8.39 -8.75 -1.38
N SER A 18 8.98 -9.80 -0.79
CA SER A 18 8.48 -11.16 -0.97
C SER A 18 7.10 -11.40 -0.35
N HIS A 19 6.61 -10.51 0.52
CA HIS A 19 5.31 -10.70 1.17
C HIS A 19 4.16 -10.76 0.16
N THR A 20 4.19 -10.01 -0.94
CA THR A 20 3.13 -10.06 -1.96
C THR A 20 3.08 -11.42 -2.65
N PHE A 21 4.25 -11.99 -2.95
CA PHE A 21 4.34 -13.34 -3.48
C PHE A 21 3.86 -14.39 -2.47
N HIS A 22 4.24 -14.26 -1.20
CA HIS A 22 3.78 -15.17 -0.17
C HIS A 22 2.26 -15.07 0.06
N THR A 23 1.68 -13.86 0.06
CA THR A 23 0.23 -13.65 0.08
C THR A 23 -0.43 -14.41 -1.06
N TYR A 24 0.11 -14.31 -2.28
CA TYR A 24 -0.40 -15.04 -3.42
C TYR A 24 -0.41 -16.55 -3.19
N ARG A 25 0.74 -17.10 -2.79
CA ARG A 25 0.90 -18.54 -2.56
C ARG A 25 0.04 -19.09 -1.42
N ILE A 26 -0.22 -18.29 -0.39
CA ILE A 26 -1.06 -18.69 0.73
C ILE A 26 -2.54 -18.72 0.30
N LEU A 27 -2.97 -17.74 -0.48
CA LEU A 27 -4.39 -17.55 -0.80
C LEU A 27 -4.84 -18.23 -2.09
N GLU A 28 -3.94 -18.56 -3.02
CA GLU A 28 -4.28 -19.12 -4.36
C GLU A 28 -5.06 -20.44 -4.32
N HIS A 29 -5.00 -21.17 -3.21
CA HIS A 29 -5.69 -22.44 -3.04
C HIS A 29 -7.08 -22.31 -2.41
N ILE A 30 -7.50 -21.09 -2.07
CA ILE A 30 -8.79 -20.81 -1.42
C ILE A 30 -9.63 -19.98 -2.39
N SER A 31 -10.41 -20.65 -3.24
CA SER A 31 -11.20 -20.01 -4.32
C SER A 31 -12.14 -18.90 -3.82
N ALA A 32 -12.68 -19.03 -2.60
CA ALA A 32 -13.51 -17.99 -1.98
C ALA A 32 -12.77 -16.66 -1.75
N LEU A 33 -11.44 -16.66 -1.80
CA LEU A 33 -10.57 -15.51 -1.56
C LEU A 33 -9.89 -15.00 -2.84
N ASP A 34 -10.26 -15.47 -4.03
CA ASP A 34 -9.57 -15.09 -5.29
C ASP A 34 -9.50 -13.56 -5.50
N ILE A 35 -10.58 -12.84 -5.22
CA ILE A 35 -10.61 -11.37 -5.32
C ILE A 35 -9.65 -10.74 -4.30
N ILE A 36 -9.69 -11.21 -3.06
CA ILE A 36 -8.83 -10.71 -1.98
C ILE A 36 -7.36 -11.01 -2.29
N ASN A 37 -7.09 -12.18 -2.85
CA ASN A 37 -5.76 -12.56 -3.31
C ASN A 37 -5.27 -11.60 -4.41
N ALA A 38 -6.06 -11.36 -5.46
CA ALA A 38 -5.68 -10.45 -6.52
C ALA A 38 -5.41 -9.02 -6.01
N TRP A 39 -6.18 -8.55 -5.02
CA TRP A 39 -5.98 -7.22 -4.44
C TRP A 39 -4.74 -7.18 -3.55
N GLY A 40 -4.60 -8.14 -2.63
CA GLY A 40 -3.51 -8.21 -1.66
C GLY A 40 -2.16 -8.57 -2.29
N SER A 41 -2.13 -9.35 -3.36
CA SER A 41 -0.90 -9.81 -3.99
C SER A 41 -0.39 -8.85 -5.07
N PHE A 42 -1.28 -8.08 -5.70
CA PHE A 42 -0.91 -7.21 -6.83
C PHE A 42 -0.83 -5.71 -6.48
N HIS A 43 -1.03 -5.32 -5.22
CA HIS A 43 -1.02 -3.89 -4.84
C HIS A 43 0.35 -3.19 -5.00
N HIS A 44 1.43 -3.94 -5.27
CA HIS A 44 2.74 -3.41 -5.63
C HIS A 44 3.08 -3.54 -7.12
N GLU A 45 2.15 -4.02 -7.93
CA GLU A 45 2.23 -3.95 -9.38
C GLU A 45 2.04 -2.51 -9.85
N ARG A 46 2.63 -2.17 -11.00
CA ARG A 46 2.62 -0.82 -11.58
C ARG A 46 1.94 -0.84 -12.93
N ILE A 47 1.34 0.28 -13.34
CA ILE A 47 0.65 0.37 -14.64
C ILE A 47 1.61 0.11 -15.81
N ASP A 48 2.87 0.56 -15.68
CA ASP A 48 3.96 0.33 -16.63
C ASP A 48 4.58 -1.08 -16.60
N GLY A 49 4.11 -1.99 -15.73
CA GLY A 49 4.66 -3.34 -15.60
C GLY A 49 5.98 -3.42 -14.82
N ALA A 50 6.56 -2.30 -14.37
CA ALA A 50 7.81 -2.30 -13.60
C ALA A 50 7.62 -2.64 -12.11
N GLY A 51 6.40 -3.03 -11.72
CA GLY A 51 6.03 -3.43 -10.37
C GLY A 51 6.53 -4.82 -9.98
N TYR A 52 6.00 -5.39 -8.91
CA TYR A 52 6.33 -6.75 -8.45
C TYR A 52 5.11 -7.35 -7.73
N PRO A 53 4.99 -8.68 -7.61
CA PRO A 53 6.02 -9.70 -7.87
C PRO A 53 5.95 -10.36 -9.26
N PHE A 54 4.91 -10.13 -10.04
CA PHE A 54 4.64 -10.80 -11.32
C PHE A 54 4.85 -9.91 -12.54
N HIS A 55 5.03 -8.60 -12.36
CA HIS A 55 5.24 -7.63 -13.44
C HIS A 55 4.02 -7.49 -14.34
N HIS A 56 2.82 -7.47 -13.74
CA HIS A 56 1.57 -7.24 -14.47
C HIS A 56 1.50 -5.80 -14.97
N GLU A 57 1.07 -5.63 -16.23
CA GLU A 57 0.77 -4.32 -16.79
C GLU A 57 -0.64 -3.86 -16.39
N GLY A 58 -0.92 -2.56 -16.49
CA GLY A 58 -2.20 -2.00 -16.01
C GLY A 58 -3.47 -2.60 -16.63
N ARG A 59 -3.38 -3.23 -17.80
CA ARG A 59 -4.50 -3.95 -18.43
C ARG A 59 -4.83 -5.29 -17.76
N ASP A 60 -3.85 -5.89 -17.10
CA ASP A 60 -3.96 -7.18 -16.40
C ASP A 60 -4.37 -6.98 -14.92
N LEU A 61 -4.30 -5.74 -14.44
CA LEU A 61 -4.68 -5.38 -13.08
C LEU A 61 -6.17 -5.04 -12.99
N SER A 62 -6.85 -5.74 -12.08
CA SER A 62 -8.23 -5.42 -11.72
C SER A 62 -8.34 -4.00 -11.16
N LEU A 63 -9.53 -3.38 -11.29
CA LEU A 63 -9.78 -2.06 -10.71
C LEU A 63 -9.46 -2.04 -9.20
N GLY A 64 -9.83 -3.08 -8.46
CA GLY A 64 -9.55 -3.17 -7.03
C GLY A 64 -8.06 -3.24 -6.71
N SER A 65 -7.26 -3.95 -7.51
CA SER A 65 -5.79 -3.97 -7.36
C SER A 65 -5.18 -2.59 -7.60
N ARG A 66 -5.67 -1.85 -8.61
CA ARG A 66 -5.22 -0.47 -8.88
C ARG A 66 -5.63 0.52 -7.78
N ILE A 67 -6.84 0.35 -7.22
CA ILE A 67 -7.29 1.13 -6.05
C ILE A 67 -6.41 0.85 -4.84
N MET A 68 -6.13 -0.43 -4.57
CA MET A 68 -5.27 -0.85 -3.45
C MET A 68 -3.87 -0.27 -3.56
N ALA A 69 -3.27 -0.27 -4.76
CA ALA A 69 -1.95 0.32 -4.98
C ALA A 69 -1.92 1.82 -4.64
N VAL A 70 -2.92 2.59 -5.10
CA VAL A 70 -3.01 4.02 -4.78
C VAL A 70 -3.26 4.24 -3.29
N ALA A 71 -4.15 3.44 -2.67
CA ALA A 71 -4.48 3.55 -1.26
C ALA A 71 -3.28 3.21 -0.36
N ASP A 72 -2.49 2.17 -0.71
CA ASP A 72 -1.29 1.76 0.01
C ASP A 72 -0.22 2.86 -0.05
N VAL A 73 0.09 3.36 -1.25
CA VAL A 73 1.07 4.46 -1.42
C VAL A 73 0.62 5.71 -0.69
N PHE A 74 -0.64 6.13 -0.87
CA PHE A 74 -1.19 7.29 -0.18
C PHE A 74 -1.06 7.16 1.33
N THR A 75 -1.43 5.99 1.87
CA THR A 75 -1.30 5.72 3.30
C THR A 75 0.16 5.80 3.72
N ALA A 76 1.06 5.05 3.09
CA ALA A 76 2.46 4.97 3.46
C ALA A 76 3.19 6.34 3.45
N ILE A 77 2.84 7.24 2.52
CA ILE A 77 3.49 8.55 2.45
C ILE A 77 2.92 9.57 3.44
N THR A 78 1.62 9.49 3.75
CA THR A 78 0.91 10.43 4.66
C THR A 78 0.86 9.97 6.12
N GLU A 79 1.17 8.70 6.37
CA GLU A 79 1.20 8.12 7.70
C GLU A 79 2.42 8.57 8.51
N ASP A 80 2.19 8.91 9.79
CA ASP A 80 3.25 9.03 10.79
C ASP A 80 3.76 7.63 11.17
N ARG A 81 5.07 7.41 11.01
CA ARG A 81 5.78 6.19 11.43
C ARG A 81 6.79 6.52 12.54
N PRO A 82 7.21 5.54 13.37
CA PRO A 82 8.14 5.78 14.48
C PRO A 82 9.39 6.58 14.07
N TYR A 83 9.90 6.33 12.86
CA TYR A 83 11.12 6.93 12.33
C TYR A 83 10.90 8.10 11.34
N ARG A 84 9.65 8.45 10.99
CA ARG A 84 9.35 9.50 9.99
C ARG A 84 7.95 10.08 10.14
N LYS A 85 7.85 11.40 10.09
CA LYS A 85 6.56 12.09 9.94
C LYS A 85 5.94 11.91 8.56
N GLY A 86 4.62 11.83 8.51
CA GLY A 86 3.83 11.83 7.30
C GLY A 86 4.08 13.08 6.46
N MET A 87 3.94 12.95 5.14
CA MET A 87 4.06 14.09 4.23
C MET A 87 2.88 15.06 4.39
N SER A 88 3.13 16.35 4.18
CA SER A 88 2.04 17.33 4.03
C SER A 88 1.22 17.04 2.77
N LYS A 89 -0.02 17.54 2.72
CA LYS A 89 -0.93 17.40 1.56
C LYS A 89 -0.25 17.76 0.25
N ASP A 90 0.44 18.90 0.19
CA ASP A 90 1.11 19.37 -1.03
C ASP A 90 2.22 18.41 -1.49
N LYS A 91 3.03 17.92 -0.55
CA LYS A 91 4.10 16.95 -0.85
C LYS A 91 3.54 15.61 -1.28
N ALA A 92 2.52 15.11 -0.57
CA ALA A 92 1.86 13.85 -0.91
C ALA A 92 1.22 13.92 -2.31
N THR A 93 0.54 15.02 -2.62
CA THR A 93 -0.08 15.27 -3.92
C THR A 93 0.97 15.32 -5.03
N ALA A 94 2.10 16.00 -4.80
CA ALA A 94 3.20 16.06 -5.76
C ALA A 94 3.80 14.67 -6.05
N VAL A 95 4.03 13.86 -5.01
CA VAL A 95 4.55 12.49 -5.16
C VAL A 95 3.57 11.61 -5.93
N LEU A 96 2.29 11.62 -5.55
CA LEU A 96 1.26 10.81 -6.21
C LEU A 96 1.04 11.21 -7.66
N ARG A 97 1.10 12.52 -7.96
CA ARG A 97 1.02 13.03 -9.33
C ARG A 97 2.22 12.55 -10.15
N GLN A 98 3.43 12.68 -9.62
CA GLN A 98 4.63 12.17 -10.30
C GLN A 98 4.52 10.66 -10.58
N MET A 99 4.06 9.88 -9.61
CA MET A 99 3.85 8.44 -9.79
C MET A 99 2.78 8.11 -10.83
N ALA A 100 1.74 8.93 -10.97
CA ALA A 100 0.76 8.79 -12.04
C ALA A 100 1.36 9.14 -13.41
N ASP A 101 2.13 10.23 -13.49
CA ASP A 101 2.80 10.68 -14.71
C ASP A 101 3.84 9.65 -15.21
N ASP A 102 4.55 9.01 -14.28
CA ASP A 102 5.50 7.92 -14.56
C ASP A 102 4.82 6.57 -14.85
N MET A 103 3.48 6.52 -14.92
CA MET A 103 2.68 5.30 -15.04
C MET A 103 3.01 4.23 -13.97
N ALA A 104 3.43 4.65 -12.78
CA ALA A 104 3.52 3.76 -11.62
C ALA A 104 2.14 3.49 -11.02
N LEU A 105 1.24 4.49 -11.03
CA LEU A 105 -0.11 4.41 -10.50
C LEU A 105 -1.16 4.79 -11.55
N ASP A 106 -2.40 4.32 -11.36
CA ASP A 106 -3.53 4.68 -12.21
C ASP A 106 -3.90 6.16 -12.02
N SER A 107 -3.71 6.97 -13.06
CA SER A 107 -3.95 8.42 -13.03
C SER A 107 -5.41 8.79 -12.75
N SER A 108 -6.37 7.96 -13.15
CA SER A 108 -7.80 8.21 -12.90
C SER A 108 -8.15 8.06 -11.42
N ILE A 109 -7.56 7.07 -10.75
CA ILE A 109 -7.74 6.82 -9.32
C ILE A 109 -7.00 7.87 -8.49
N VAL A 110 -5.78 8.24 -8.89
CA VAL A 110 -5.03 9.33 -8.25
C VAL A 110 -5.80 10.64 -8.35
N SER A 111 -6.40 10.93 -9.49
CA SER A 111 -7.28 12.10 -9.67
C SER A 111 -8.47 12.03 -8.72
N LEU A 112 -9.15 10.89 -8.61
CA LEU A 112 -10.29 10.72 -7.69
C LEU A 112 -9.89 10.93 -6.22
N LEU A 113 -8.72 10.42 -5.81
CA LEU A 113 -8.15 10.65 -4.49
C LEU A 113 -7.95 12.15 -4.23
N PHE A 114 -7.43 12.91 -5.21
CA PHE A 114 -7.21 14.35 -5.04
C PHE A 114 -8.52 15.13 -4.88
N HIS A 115 -9.57 14.78 -5.62
CA HIS A 115 -10.89 15.40 -5.47
C HIS A 115 -11.51 15.17 -4.09
N ASN A 116 -11.15 14.08 -3.42
CA ASN A 116 -11.71 13.67 -2.13
C ASN A 116 -10.64 13.58 -1.03
N PHE A 117 -9.53 14.31 -1.16
CA PHE A 117 -8.33 14.10 -0.36
C PHE A 117 -8.60 14.21 1.14
N ASP A 118 -9.29 15.27 1.57
CA ASP A 118 -9.48 15.55 2.99
C ASP A 118 -10.39 14.52 3.66
N GLU A 119 -11.44 14.08 2.95
CA GLU A 119 -12.34 13.02 3.40
C GLU A 119 -11.60 11.68 3.52
N ILE A 120 -10.88 11.27 2.47
CA ILE A 120 -10.13 10.01 2.47
C ILE A 120 -9.01 10.03 3.52
N ASN A 121 -8.31 11.16 3.69
CA ASN A 121 -7.30 11.30 4.73
C ASN A 121 -7.90 11.18 6.13
N SER A 122 -9.09 11.74 6.37
CA SER A 122 -9.80 11.61 7.65
C SER A 122 -10.16 10.15 7.97
N PHE A 123 -10.63 9.39 6.96
CA PHE A 123 -10.88 7.96 7.12
C PHE A 123 -9.59 7.18 7.41
N ARG A 124 -8.52 7.46 6.67
CA ARG A 124 -7.20 6.86 6.90
C ARG A 124 -6.70 7.11 8.32
N GLU A 125 -6.76 8.35 8.81
CA GLU A 125 -6.32 8.69 10.17
C GLU A 125 -7.14 7.98 11.25
N THR A 126 -8.46 7.84 11.03
CA THR A 126 -9.35 7.11 11.93
C THR A 126 -9.00 5.63 11.97
N ALA A 127 -8.81 5.00 10.80
CA ALA A 127 -8.41 3.61 10.70
C ALA A 127 -7.03 3.35 11.32
N GLN A 128 -6.06 4.24 11.10
CA GLN A 128 -4.72 4.14 11.69
C GLN A 128 -4.78 4.19 13.22
N LYS A 129 -5.53 5.14 13.80
CA LYS A 129 -5.71 5.24 15.26
C LYS A 129 -6.39 4.01 15.84
N ALA A 130 -7.32 3.38 15.11
CA ALA A 130 -7.95 2.14 15.53
C ALA A 130 -6.97 0.97 15.52
N SER A 131 -6.20 0.82 14.44
CA SER A 131 -5.19 -0.24 14.29
C SER A 131 -4.11 -0.19 15.37
N VAL A 132 -3.59 1.00 15.69
CA VAL A 132 -2.60 1.18 16.77
C VAL A 132 -3.16 0.74 18.13
N LYS A 133 -4.41 1.08 18.44
CA LYS A 133 -5.06 0.66 19.69
C LYS A 133 -5.25 -0.85 19.76
N GLU A 134 -5.64 -1.47 18.65
CA GLU A 134 -5.81 -2.91 18.56
C GLU A 134 -4.47 -3.65 18.72
N TYR A 135 -3.42 -3.17 18.07
CA TYR A 135 -2.07 -3.71 18.20
C TYR A 135 -1.56 -3.66 19.65
N HIS A 136 -1.70 -2.51 20.32
CA HIS A 136 -1.31 -2.39 21.73
C HIS A 136 -2.13 -3.31 22.64
N ARG A 137 -3.43 -3.48 22.38
CA ARG A 137 -4.28 -4.42 23.13
C ARG A 137 -3.80 -5.86 22.93
N PHE A 138 -3.48 -6.25 21.70
CA PHE A 138 -2.97 -7.58 21.39
C PHE A 138 -1.66 -7.86 22.15
N LEU A 139 -0.71 -6.92 22.15
CA LEU A 139 0.56 -7.08 22.87
C LEU A 139 0.38 -7.23 24.38
N GLN A 140 -0.58 -6.50 24.98
CA GLN A 140 -0.90 -6.63 26.41
C GLN A 140 -1.56 -7.95 26.77
N GLN A 141 -2.24 -8.61 25.83
CA GLN A 141 -2.89 -9.91 26.04
C GLN A 141 -1.95 -11.09 25.77
N ALA A 142 -0.90 -10.88 24.96
CA ALA A 142 0.11 -11.87 24.63
C ALA A 142 1.29 -11.92 25.63
N SER A 143 1.34 -10.98 26.58
CA SER A 143 2.30 -10.90 27.69
C SER A 143 1.72 -11.45 28.99
#